data_AF-A0A3B9KSM4-F1
#
_entry.id   AF-A0A3B9KSM4-F1
#
_cell.length_a   1.000
_cell.length_b   1.000
_cell.length_c   1.000
_cell.angle_alpha   90.00
_cell.angle_beta   90.00
_cell.angle_gamma   90.00
#
_symmetry.space_group_name_H-M   'P 1'
#
loop_
_entity.id
_entity.type
_entity.pdbx_description
1 polymer ?
#
loop_
_entity_poly.entity_id
_entity_poly.type
_entity_poly.pdbx_seq_one_letter_code
_entity_poly.pdbx_strand_id
1 'polypeptide(L)'
;DYAVIPYDERFYMGGAGMVSYTTPLRGYEDRSVGPIRSSSYMLGGKALAKYSLELRVPVSDNPTMYLFGFGETGQIWNEFNEVKMDRMVRSLGVGARIFMPMIGMLGFDVGYGFDNPYDPQGKPNGWKTHFVFGMPF
;
A
#
# COMPACT_ATOMS: atom_id res chain seq x y z
N ASP A 1 -1.00 29.37 15.40
CA ASP A 1 0.05 28.99 14.44
C ASP A 1 -0.48 28.05 13.37
N TYR A 2 -0.70 28.58 12.16
CA TYR A 2 -1.11 27.78 11.00
C TYR A 2 0.14 27.35 10.24
N ALA A 3 0.87 26.36 10.78
CA ALA A 3 1.94 25.72 10.03
C ALA A 3 1.31 24.93 8.88
N VAL A 4 1.50 25.42 7.65
CA VAL A 4 1.10 24.70 6.43
C VAL A 4 2.14 23.62 6.20
N ILE A 5 1.77 22.37 6.46
CA ILE A 5 2.63 21.21 6.19
C ILE A 5 2.70 21.00 4.66
N PRO A 6 3.91 21.04 4.06
CA PRO A 6 4.14 20.72 2.65
C PRO A 6 3.57 19.34 2.27
N TYR A 7 3.26 19.13 0.99
CA TYR A 7 2.62 17.88 0.56
C TYR A 7 3.54 16.66 0.70
N ASP A 8 4.85 16.86 0.59
CA ASP A 8 5.90 15.85 0.71
C ASP A 8 6.14 15.37 2.15
N GLU A 9 5.73 16.17 3.14
CA GLU A 9 5.75 15.79 4.56
C GLU A 9 4.47 15.04 4.99
N ARG A 10 3.50 14.87 4.08
CA ARG A 10 2.27 14.13 4.35
C ARG A 10 2.42 12.67 3.99
N PHE A 11 1.73 11.83 4.75
CA PHE A 11 1.64 10.42 4.43
C PHE A 11 0.58 10.18 3.35
N TYR A 12 0.95 9.36 2.37
CA TYR A 12 0.06 8.74 1.40
C TYR A 12 0.17 7.22 1.49
N MET A 13 -0.90 6.50 1.16
CA MET A 13 -0.92 5.04 1.21
C MET A 13 -1.66 4.45 0.02
N GLY A 14 -1.17 3.29 -0.43
CA GLY A 14 -1.77 2.51 -1.51
C GLY A 14 -0.71 1.97 -2.46
N GLY A 15 -1.10 1.01 -3.30
CA GLY A 15 -0.25 0.44 -4.33
C GLY A 15 0.90 -0.43 -3.81
N ALA A 16 1.88 -0.67 -4.68
CA ALA A 16 3.04 -1.53 -4.40
C ALA A 16 4.32 -0.75 -4.03
N GLY A 17 4.21 0.56 -3.73
CA GLY A 17 5.34 1.36 -3.27
C GLY A 17 6.25 1.85 -4.39
N MET A 18 5.75 1.88 -5.63
CA MET A 18 6.46 2.44 -6.79
C MET A 18 6.29 3.96 -6.92
N VAL A 19 5.27 4.53 -6.27
CA VAL A 19 5.01 5.98 -6.29
C VAL A 19 5.72 6.65 -5.13
N SER A 20 6.46 7.72 -5.41
CA SER A 20 7.20 8.50 -4.41
C SER A 20 6.30 8.99 -3.27
N TYR A 21 6.86 9.03 -2.07
CA TYR A 21 6.20 9.49 -0.84
C TYR A 21 4.91 8.71 -0.50
N THR A 22 4.78 7.48 -1.01
CA THR A 22 3.59 6.65 -0.81
C THR A 22 3.96 5.36 -0.10
N THR A 23 3.35 5.12 1.05
CA THR A 23 3.48 3.87 1.79
C THR A 23 2.71 2.77 1.06
N PRO A 24 3.33 1.63 0.71
CA PRO A 24 2.65 0.57 -0.02
C PRO A 24 1.50 -0.01 0.81
N LEU A 25 0.37 -0.31 0.15
CA LEU A 25 -0.72 -1.13 0.68
C LEU A 25 -1.33 -1.86 -0.52
N ARG A 26 -0.86 -3.08 -0.77
CA ARG A 26 -1.26 -3.88 -1.93
C ARG A 26 -2.73 -4.27 -1.82
N GLY A 27 -3.42 -4.37 -2.95
CA GLY A 27 -4.89 -4.54 -2.96
C GLY A 27 -5.66 -3.19 -2.97
N TYR A 28 -4.93 -2.08 -2.96
CA TYR A 28 -5.43 -0.71 -3.10
C TYR A 28 -4.64 0.04 -4.17
N GLU A 29 -5.27 1.01 -4.81
CA GLU A 29 -4.59 1.83 -5.84
C GLU A 29 -3.59 2.79 -5.19
N ASP A 30 -2.58 3.23 -5.94
CA ASP A 30 -1.61 4.20 -5.43
C ASP A 30 -2.33 5.47 -4.98
N ARG A 31 -2.01 5.92 -3.75
CA ARG A 31 -2.67 7.07 -3.13
C ARG A 31 -4.19 6.91 -3.19
N SER A 32 -4.71 5.76 -2.75
CA SER A 32 -6.14 5.52 -2.63
C SER A 32 -6.61 5.38 -1.18
N VAL A 33 -5.73 5.37 -0.18
CA VAL A 33 -6.13 5.23 1.23
C VAL A 33 -5.71 6.46 2.03
N GLY A 34 -6.68 7.16 2.61
CA GLY A 34 -6.45 8.27 3.53
C GLY A 34 -7.53 9.37 3.48
N PRO A 35 -7.29 10.51 4.13
CA PRO A 35 -8.19 11.64 4.12
C PRO A 35 -8.35 12.23 2.72
N ILE A 36 -9.60 12.33 2.25
CA ILE A 36 -9.94 12.97 0.97
C ILE A 36 -10.39 14.41 1.21
N ARG A 37 -10.01 15.32 0.30
CA ARG A 37 -10.66 16.63 0.18
C ARG A 37 -11.95 16.45 -0.63
N SER A 38 -12.92 17.33 -0.42
CA SER A 38 -14.25 17.39 -1.10
C SER A 38 -14.25 17.36 -2.64
N SER A 39 -13.08 17.32 -3.28
CA SER A 39 -12.88 17.30 -4.74
C SER A 39 -12.16 16.02 -5.22
N SER A 40 -12.25 14.91 -4.47
CA SER A 40 -11.63 13.61 -4.81
C SER A 40 -10.09 13.61 -4.88
N TYR A 41 -9.45 14.68 -4.41
CA TYR A 41 -8.00 14.75 -4.28
C TYR A 41 -7.57 14.25 -2.90
N MET A 42 -6.59 13.34 -2.89
CA MET A 42 -5.89 12.87 -1.69
C MET A 42 -5.22 14.03 -0.98
N LEU A 43 -5.64 14.33 0.24
CA LEU A 43 -5.04 15.40 1.01
C LEU A 43 -3.69 14.96 1.60
N GLY A 44 -3.50 13.66 1.80
CA GLY A 44 -2.46 13.11 2.66
C GLY A 44 -2.75 13.41 4.13
N GLY A 45 -2.26 12.57 5.05
CA GLY A 45 -2.50 12.74 6.48
C GLY A 45 -1.21 12.91 7.29
N LYS A 46 -1.38 13.29 8.56
CA LYS A 46 -0.27 13.51 9.50
C LYS A 46 0.04 12.30 10.37
N ALA A 47 -0.89 11.35 10.45
CA ALA A 47 -0.71 10.11 11.18
C ALA A 47 -0.94 8.91 10.26
N LEU A 48 -0.08 7.90 10.41
CA LEU A 48 -0.05 6.67 9.63
C LEU A 48 0.06 5.50 10.60
N ALA A 49 -0.71 4.45 10.35
CA ALA A 49 -0.42 3.15 10.92
C ALA A 49 -0.57 2.10 9.82
N LYS A 50 0.43 1.22 9.72
CA LYS A 50 0.44 0.11 8.78
C LYS A 50 1.03 -1.12 9.48
N TYR A 51 0.37 -2.24 9.30
CA TYR A 51 0.87 -3.57 9.64
C TYR A 51 0.92 -4.41 8.38
N SER A 52 2.01 -5.16 8.20
CA SER A 52 2.21 -6.05 7.06
C SER A 52 2.76 -7.37 7.56
N LEU A 53 2.13 -8.45 7.14
CA LEU A 53 2.57 -9.82 7.36
C LEU A 53 2.86 -10.43 5.99
N GLU A 54 4.04 -11.00 5.81
CA GLU A 54 4.44 -11.62 4.55
C GLU A 54 5.13 -12.96 4.81
N LEU A 55 4.61 -14.01 4.19
CA LEU A 55 5.17 -15.36 4.22
C LEU A 55 5.82 -15.64 2.87
N ARG A 56 7.13 -15.89 2.86
CA ARG A 56 7.92 -16.12 1.64
C ARG A 56 8.39 -17.56 1.55
N VAL A 57 8.27 -18.14 0.37
CA VAL A 57 8.75 -19.49 0.03
C VAL A 57 9.73 -19.39 -1.13
N PRO A 58 11.01 -19.78 -0.95
CA PRO A 58 11.97 -19.89 -2.05
C PRO A 58 11.54 -20.99 -3.02
N VAL A 59 11.62 -20.67 -4.31
CA VAL A 59 11.39 -21.63 -5.40
C VAL A 59 12.70 -21.99 -6.10
N SER A 60 13.59 -21.02 -6.25
CA SER A 60 14.90 -21.22 -6.86
C SER A 60 15.91 -20.24 -6.26
N ASP A 61 17.15 -20.68 -6.10
CA ASP A 61 18.23 -19.81 -5.63
C ASP A 61 18.99 -19.14 -6.78
N ASN A 62 18.95 -19.71 -8.00
CA ASN A 62 19.64 -19.17 -9.17
C ASN A 62 18.86 -19.41 -10.50
N PRO A 63 18.17 -18.40 -11.07
CA PRO A 63 17.96 -17.05 -10.52
C PRO A 63 17.10 -17.10 -9.26
N THR A 64 17.35 -16.17 -8.33
CA THR A 64 16.67 -16.17 -7.03
C THR A 64 15.20 -15.80 -7.20
N MET A 65 14.30 -16.75 -6.92
CA MET A 65 12.87 -16.62 -7.10
C MET A 65 12.13 -16.99 -5.81
N TYR A 66 11.18 -16.14 -5.42
CA TYR A 66 10.31 -16.36 -4.28
C TYR A 66 8.85 -16.20 -4.67
N LEU A 67 8.02 -17.06 -4.11
CA LEU A 67 6.58 -16.84 -4.02
C LEU A 67 6.27 -16.37 -2.61
N PHE A 68 5.27 -15.52 -2.46
CA PHE A 68 4.85 -15.07 -1.14
C PHE A 68 3.37 -14.80 -1.06
N GLY A 69 2.82 -15.02 0.13
CA GLY A 69 1.51 -14.54 0.53
C GLY A 69 1.68 -13.35 1.45
N PHE A 70 0.84 -12.34 1.31
CA PHE A 70 0.85 -11.17 2.16
C PHE A 70 -0.54 -10.86 2.72
N GLY A 71 -0.56 -10.31 3.93
CA GLY A 71 -1.71 -9.66 4.54
C GLY A 71 -1.30 -8.31 5.07
N GLU A 72 -2.01 -7.27 4.64
CA GLU A 72 -1.71 -5.90 5.03
C GLU A 72 -2.95 -5.25 5.62
N THR A 73 -2.72 -4.37 6.58
CA THR A 73 -3.75 -3.47 7.06
C THR A 73 -3.13 -2.12 7.35
N GLY A 74 -3.86 -1.05 7.07
CA GLY A 74 -3.35 0.27 7.34
C GLY A 74 -4.38 1.35 7.17
N GLN A 75 -4.06 2.53 7.68
CA GLN A 75 -4.86 3.73 7.53
C GLN A 75 -3.99 4.98 7.69
N ILE A 76 -4.48 6.08 7.12
CA ILE A 76 -3.96 7.42 7.31
C ILE A 76 -5.07 8.28 7.93
N TRP A 77 -4.69 9.12 8.90
CA TRP A 77 -5.58 10.09 9.55
C TRP A 77 -5.07 11.52 9.37
N ASN A 78 -5.98 12.49 9.43
CA ASN A 78 -5.65 13.89 9.25
C ASN A 78 -4.87 14.44 10.46
N GLU A 79 -5.24 14.04 11.67
CA GLU A 79 -4.57 14.43 12.91
C GLU A 79 -4.26 13.23 13.82
N PHE A 80 -3.26 13.36 14.70
CA PHE A 80 -2.86 12.28 15.63
C PHE A 80 -3.93 11.93 16.67
N ASN A 81 -4.79 12.87 17.04
CA ASN A 81 -5.89 12.64 17.99
C ASN A 81 -7.11 11.93 17.37
N GLU A 82 -7.13 11.72 16.05
CA GLU A 82 -8.21 11.03 15.33
C GLU A 82 -7.90 9.55 15.07
N VAL A 83 -6.74 9.07 15.52
CA VAL A 83 -6.27 7.70 15.29
C VAL A 83 -7.24 6.69 15.91
N LYS A 84 -7.74 5.79 15.06
CA LYS A 84 -8.76 4.79 15.39
C LYS A 84 -8.40 3.47 14.74
N MET A 85 -7.83 2.55 15.52
CA MET A 85 -7.29 1.28 15.03
C MET A 85 -8.36 0.29 14.55
N ASP A 86 -9.61 0.47 14.98
CA ASP A 86 -10.77 -0.34 14.58
C ASP A 86 -11.20 -0.10 13.12
N ARG A 87 -10.80 1.02 12.51
CA ARG A 87 -11.24 1.44 11.17
C ARG A 87 -10.22 1.20 10.07
N MET A 88 -9.20 0.38 10.30
CA MET A 88 -8.18 0.13 9.29
C MET A 88 -8.71 -0.70 8.12
N VAL A 89 -8.30 -0.31 6.91
CA VAL A 89 -8.56 -1.12 5.73
C VAL A 89 -7.63 -2.32 5.68
N ARG A 90 -8.11 -3.44 5.14
CA ARG A 90 -7.35 -4.69 5.07
C ARG A 90 -7.25 -5.19 3.65
N SER A 91 -6.17 -5.91 3.38
CA SER A 91 -5.97 -6.65 2.15
C SER A 91 -5.22 -7.94 2.39
N LEU A 92 -5.46 -8.91 1.51
CA LEU A 92 -4.69 -10.14 1.42
C LEU A 92 -4.34 -10.38 -0.04
N GLY A 93 -3.23 -11.04 -0.28
CA GLY A 93 -2.80 -11.32 -1.63
C GLY A 93 -1.64 -12.27 -1.72
N VAL A 94 -1.23 -12.51 -2.95
CA VAL A 94 -0.10 -13.35 -3.30
C VAL A 94 0.76 -12.61 -4.31
N GLY A 95 2.05 -12.91 -4.31
CA GLY A 95 2.98 -12.33 -5.25
C GLY A 95 4.15 -13.25 -5.56
N ALA A 96 4.86 -12.89 -6.62
CA ALA A 96 6.07 -13.53 -7.06
C ALA A 96 7.16 -12.47 -7.26
N ARG A 97 8.38 -12.78 -6.84
CA ARG A 97 9.56 -11.94 -7.06
C ARG A 97 10.68 -12.75 -7.66
N ILE A 98 11.30 -12.19 -8.69
CA ILE A 98 12.46 -12.75 -9.38
C ILE A 98 13.56 -11.70 -9.32
N PHE A 99 14.74 -12.12 -8.85
CA PHE A 99 15.93 -11.30 -8.83
C PHE A 99 16.88 -11.80 -9.91
N MET A 100 17.13 -10.95 -10.90
CA MET A 100 18.04 -11.26 -12.00
C MET A 100 19.28 -10.37 -11.91
N PRO A 101 20.51 -10.94 -11.99
CA PRO A 101 21.76 -10.20 -11.81
C PRO A 101 21.94 -8.96 -12.70
N MET A 102 21.30 -8.91 -13.88
CA MET A 102 21.46 -7.81 -14.85
C MET A 102 20.25 -6.89 -14.99
N ILE A 103 19.06 -7.33 -14.57
CA ILE A 103 17.79 -6.60 -14.76
C ILE A 103 17.29 -5.99 -13.45
N GLY A 104 17.72 -6.55 -12.31
CA GLY A 104 17.24 -6.15 -10.98
C GLY A 104 16.04 -6.99 -10.54
N MET A 105 15.23 -6.42 -9.66
CA MET A 105 14.06 -7.09 -9.10
C MET A 105 12.84 -6.88 -10.01
N LEU A 106 12.24 -7.99 -10.44
CA LEU A 106 10.92 -8.01 -11.05
C LEU A 106 9.94 -8.62 -10.05
N GLY A 107 8.83 -7.92 -9.82
CA GLY A 107 7.78 -8.35 -8.92
C GLY A 107 6.41 -8.28 -9.57
N PHE A 108 5.56 -9.23 -9.23
CA PHE A 108 4.14 -9.22 -9.55
C PHE A 108 3.34 -9.55 -8.30
N ASP A 109 2.39 -8.68 -7.95
CA ASP A 109 1.54 -8.81 -6.80
C ASP A 109 0.08 -8.77 -7.22
N VAL A 110 -0.74 -9.67 -6.68
CA VAL A 110 -2.19 -9.65 -6.79
C VAL A 110 -2.78 -9.59 -5.39
N GLY A 111 -3.45 -8.49 -5.07
CA GLY A 111 -4.08 -8.27 -3.78
C GLY A 111 -5.58 -8.05 -3.91
N TYR A 112 -6.33 -8.48 -2.91
CA TYR A 112 -7.74 -8.20 -2.74
C TYR A 112 -7.92 -7.26 -1.55
N GLY A 113 -8.51 -6.08 -1.79
CA GLY A 113 -8.88 -5.14 -0.73
C GLY A 113 -10.30 -5.43 -0.23
N PHE A 114 -10.43 -5.77 1.05
CA PHE A 114 -11.71 -6.17 1.66
C PHE A 114 -12.60 -4.98 2.00
N ASP A 115 -12.01 -3.81 2.24
CA ASP A 115 -12.70 -2.66 2.80
C ASP A 115 -12.59 -1.50 1.80
N ASN A 116 -13.67 -0.76 1.54
CA ASN A 116 -13.58 0.50 0.80
C ASN A 116 -13.91 1.66 1.76
N PRO A 117 -12.92 2.50 2.13
CA PRO A 117 -13.13 3.54 3.13
C PRO A 117 -14.04 4.68 2.63
N TYR A 118 -14.36 4.72 1.33
CA TYR A 118 -15.22 5.77 0.74
C TYR A 118 -16.55 5.25 0.21
N ASP A 119 -16.83 3.95 0.28
CA ASP A 119 -18.12 3.40 -0.13
C ASP A 119 -19.05 3.25 1.09
N PRO A 120 -20.14 4.03 1.19
CA PRO A 120 -21.09 3.93 2.30
C PRO A 120 -21.80 2.57 2.38
N GLN A 121 -21.83 1.81 1.27
CA GLN A 121 -22.46 0.49 1.17
C GLN A 121 -21.50 -0.63 1.60
N GLY A 122 -20.25 -0.30 1.96
CA GLY A 122 -19.27 -1.28 2.44
C GLY A 122 -18.84 -2.28 1.37
N LYS A 123 -18.89 -1.91 0.10
CA LYS A 123 -18.39 -2.79 -0.97
C LYS A 123 -16.87 -2.96 -0.83
N PRO A 124 -16.34 -4.15 -1.12
CA PRO A 124 -14.90 -4.36 -1.12
C PRO A 124 -14.23 -3.54 -2.22
N ASN A 125 -12.99 -3.11 -1.99
CA ASN A 125 -12.17 -2.43 -3.00
C ASN A 125 -11.83 -3.37 -4.19
N GLY A 126 -11.84 -4.68 -3.94
CA GLY A 126 -11.72 -5.71 -4.97
C GLY A 126 -10.28 -6.09 -5.31
N TRP A 127 -10.12 -6.79 -6.44
CA TRP A 127 -8.84 -7.27 -6.94
C TRP A 127 -8.02 -6.12 -7.55
N LYS A 128 -6.76 -6.01 -7.14
CA LYS A 128 -5.76 -5.10 -7.71
C LYS A 128 -4.48 -5.86 -8.03
N THR A 129 -3.91 -5.56 -9.18
CA THR A 129 -2.63 -6.10 -9.61
C THR A 129 -1.58 -5.01 -9.57
N HIS A 130 -0.37 -5.36 -9.17
CA HIS A 130 0.75 -4.44 -9.16
C HIS A 130 1.98 -5.10 -9.78
N PHE A 131 2.76 -4.28 -10.47
CA PHE A 131 4.03 -4.66 -11.06
C PHE A 131 5.13 -3.85 -10.40
N VAL A 132 6.22 -4.52 -10.04
CA VAL A 132 7.40 -3.87 -9.47
C VAL A 132 8.57 -4.13 -10.40
N PHE A 133 9.24 -3.05 -10.81
CA PHE A 133 10.41 -3.15 -11.67
C PHE A 133 11.55 -2.27 -11.14
N GLY A 134 12.73 -2.85 -11.01
CA GLY A 134 13.98 -2.10 -10.85
C GLY A 134 14.03 -1.22 -9.60
N MET A 135 13.41 -1.66 -8.50
CA MET A 135 13.22 -0.87 -7.27
C MET A 135 14.44 0.04 -6.97
N PRO A 136 14.26 1.37 -6.87
CA PRO A 136 15.33 2.25 -6.42
C PRO A 136 15.64 1.96 -4.95
N PHE A 137 16.93 1.79 -4.65
CA PHE A 137 17.44 1.71 -3.28
C PHE A 137 17.48 3.09 -2.62
#